data_AF-A0A1C4T2B8-F1
#
_entry.id   AF-A0A1C4T2B8-F1
#
_cell.length_a   1.000
_cell.length_b   1.000
_cell.length_c   1.000
_cell.angle_alpha   90.00
_cell.angle_beta   90.00
_cell.angle_gamma   90.00
#
_symmetry.space_group_name_H-M   'P 1'
#
loop_
_entity.id
_entity.type
_entity.pdbx_description
1 polymer ?
#
loop_
_entity_poly.entity_id
_entity_poly.type
_entity_poly.pdbx_seq_one_letter_code
_entity_poly.pdbx_strand_id
1 'polypeptide(L)'
;MPPAQRDAFTAEMQTAGVDWRLTVYGGALHAFHHPPVDHPVVPGVGYHPRHAQRAWRDVVDLLAECLPVTEDDLGQSMPSTMRKSRSTPSERATRAS
;
A
#
# COMPACT_ATOMS: atom_id res chain seq x y z
N MET A 1 1.29 25.30 9.09
CA MET A 1 2.32 24.79 10.02
C MET A 1 3.62 25.56 9.78
N PRO A 2 4.20 26.22 10.79
CA PRO A 2 5.45 26.96 10.66
C PRO A 2 6.65 26.04 10.36
N PRO A 3 7.73 26.56 9.73
CA PRO A 3 8.95 25.77 9.46
C PRO A 3 9.55 25.12 10.70
N ALA A 4 9.73 25.90 11.79
CA ALA A 4 10.37 25.42 13.02
C ALA A 4 9.69 24.18 13.63
N GLN A 5 8.38 24.04 13.49
CA GLN A 5 7.65 22.87 13.99
C GLN A 5 7.98 21.60 13.18
N ARG A 6 8.19 21.74 11.86
CA ARG A 6 8.62 20.62 11.00
C ARG A 6 10.06 20.21 11.30
N ASP A 7 10.91 21.19 11.56
CA ASP A 7 12.32 20.96 11.86
C ASP A 7 12.47 20.25 13.22
N ALA A 8 11.68 20.66 14.22
CA ALA A 8 11.62 20.00 15.52
C ALA A 8 11.16 18.54 15.40
N PHE A 9 10.08 18.27 14.66
CA PHE A 9 9.61 16.90 14.40
C PHE A 9 10.68 16.06 13.69
N THR A 10 11.32 16.64 12.66
CA THR A 10 12.40 15.96 11.93
C THR A 10 13.55 15.59 12.87
N ALA A 11 13.97 16.50 13.75
CA ALA A 11 15.04 16.23 14.71
C ALA A 11 14.67 15.12 15.72
N GLU A 12 13.43 15.08 16.18
CA GLU A 12 12.91 14.02 17.06
C GLU A 12 12.96 12.65 16.36
N MET A 13 12.43 12.56 15.15
CA MET A 13 12.39 11.31 14.38
C MET A 13 13.79 10.82 14.01
N GLN A 14 14.72 11.72 13.68
CA GLN A 14 16.13 11.38 13.48
C GLN A 14 16.78 10.85 14.76
N THR A 15 16.52 11.49 15.90
CA THR A 15 17.04 11.05 17.20
C THR A 15 16.51 9.66 17.58
N ALA A 16 15.26 9.36 17.23
CA ALA A 16 14.64 8.07 17.49
C ALA A 16 15.21 6.92 16.65
N GLY A 17 15.91 7.21 15.54
CA GLY A 17 16.51 6.18 14.68
C GLY A 17 15.50 5.25 14.00
N VAL A 18 14.26 5.71 13.80
CA VAL A 18 13.19 4.95 13.14
C VAL A 18 13.15 5.24 11.64
N ASP A 19 12.48 4.39 10.85
CA ASP A 19 12.16 4.72 9.46
C ASP A 19 10.93 5.63 9.42
N TRP A 20 11.03 6.76 8.72
CA TRP A 20 9.99 7.78 8.67
C TRP A 20 10.06 8.62 7.41
N ARG A 21 8.92 9.23 7.07
CA ARG A 21 8.78 10.14 5.91
C ARG A 21 8.00 11.39 6.33
N LEU A 22 8.40 12.56 5.83
CA LEU A 22 7.65 13.81 5.94
C LEU A 22 7.41 14.39 4.54
N THR A 23 6.15 14.38 4.09
CA THR A 23 5.75 14.96 2.81
C THR A 23 5.10 16.34 3.02
N VAL A 24 5.55 17.35 2.26
CA VAL A 24 4.97 18.71 2.30
C VAL A 24 4.26 19.02 0.98
N TYR A 25 2.95 19.25 1.06
CA TYR A 25 2.12 19.64 -0.07
C TYR A 25 1.96 21.17 -0.16
N GLY A 26 2.76 21.81 -1.03
CA GLY A 26 2.70 23.26 -1.26
C GLY A 26 1.33 23.72 -1.76
N GLY A 27 0.80 24.79 -1.16
CA GLY A 27 -0.52 25.36 -1.49
C GLY A 27 -1.71 24.59 -0.92
N ALA A 28 -1.49 23.47 -0.21
CA ALA A 28 -2.56 22.77 0.49
C ALA A 28 -3.00 23.54 1.75
N LEU A 29 -4.31 23.68 1.93
CA LEU A 29 -4.92 24.19 3.17
C LEU A 29 -5.11 23.05 4.20
N HIS A 30 -5.58 23.39 5.39
CA HIS A 30 -5.95 22.37 6.37
C HIS A 30 -7.10 21.50 5.84
N ALA A 31 -7.13 20.23 6.24
CA ALA A 31 -8.07 19.21 5.75
C ALA A 31 -8.14 19.06 4.21
N PHE A 32 -7.05 19.31 3.48
CA PHE A 32 -7.04 19.26 2.00
C PHE A 32 -7.46 17.92 1.37
N HIS A 33 -7.44 16.83 2.14
CA HIS A 33 -7.82 15.50 1.68
C HIS A 33 -9.31 15.22 1.84
N HIS A 34 -10.05 16.03 2.61
CA HIS A 34 -11.49 15.89 2.78
C HIS A 34 -12.21 16.64 1.66
N PRO A 35 -13.05 15.95 0.86
CA PRO A 35 -13.93 16.60 -0.09
C PRO A 35 -14.86 17.61 0.61
N PRO A 36 -15.37 18.62 -0.11
CA PRO A 36 -16.39 19.51 0.43
C PRO A 36 -17.60 18.71 0.89
N VAL A 37 -18.16 19.09 2.03
CA VAL A 37 -19.46 18.60 2.51
C VAL A 37 -20.37 19.81 2.73
N ASP A 38 -21.69 19.60 2.76
CA ASP A 38 -22.70 20.66 2.90
C ASP A 38 -22.71 21.27 4.32
N HIS A 39 -21.66 22.01 4.63
CA HIS A 39 -21.52 22.84 5.81
C HIS A 39 -20.53 23.98 5.53
N PRO A 40 -20.64 25.12 6.23
CA PRO A 40 -19.67 26.21 6.11
C PRO A 40 -18.27 25.77 6.52
N VAL A 41 -17.28 26.04 5.66
CA VAL A 41 -15.87 25.77 5.93
C VAL A 41 -15.22 27.02 6.52
N VAL A 42 -14.40 26.85 7.56
CA VAL A 42 -13.68 27.96 8.19
C VAL A 42 -12.48 28.42 7.34
N PRO A 43 -12.05 29.68 7.43
CA PRO A 43 -10.87 30.16 6.72
C PRO A 43 -9.63 29.30 7.00
N GLY A 44 -8.88 28.97 5.96
CA GLY A 44 -7.67 28.14 6.05
C GLY A 44 -7.92 26.63 6.00
N VAL A 45 -9.17 26.19 5.86
CA VAL A 45 -9.56 24.81 5.55
C VAL A 45 -10.03 24.75 4.10
N GLY A 46 -9.63 23.73 3.33
CA GLY A 46 -10.10 23.60 1.96
C GLY A 46 -9.53 22.41 1.20
N TYR A 47 -10.42 21.74 0.45
CA TYR A 47 -10.11 20.58 -0.37
C TYR A 47 -9.14 20.90 -1.51
N HIS A 48 -8.15 20.02 -1.74
CA HIS A 48 -7.23 20.11 -2.87
C HIS A 48 -7.12 18.75 -3.60
N PRO A 49 -7.88 18.51 -4.68
CA PRO A 49 -8.10 17.18 -5.24
C PRO A 49 -6.81 16.45 -5.65
N ARG A 50 -5.87 17.17 -6.28
CA ARG A 50 -4.58 16.59 -6.71
C ARG A 50 -3.70 16.18 -5.53
N HIS A 51 -3.75 16.92 -4.43
CA HIS A 51 -2.92 16.63 -3.25
C HIS A 51 -3.57 15.56 -2.39
N ALA A 52 -4.91 15.54 -2.31
CA ALA A 52 -5.66 14.45 -1.70
C ALA A 52 -5.29 13.09 -2.34
N GLN A 53 -5.27 13.02 -3.67
CA GLN A 53 -4.88 11.80 -4.39
C GLN A 53 -3.43 11.39 -4.14
N ARG A 54 -2.50 12.36 -4.11
CA ARG A 54 -1.07 12.09 -3.83
C ARG A 54 -0.88 11.59 -2.40
N ALA A 55 -1.46 12.28 -1.42
CA ALA A 55 -1.36 11.92 -0.01
C ALA A 55 -1.94 10.53 0.26
N TRP A 56 -3.04 10.16 -0.42
CA TRP A 56 -3.59 8.81 -0.32
C TRP A 56 -2.62 7.75 -0.85
N ARG A 57 -1.96 7.99 -1.98
CA ARG A 57 -0.95 7.07 -2.52
C ARG A 57 0.24 6.92 -1.58
N ASP A 58 0.78 8.02 -1.08
CA ASP A 58 1.91 7.98 -0.13
C ASP A 58 1.60 7.10 1.09
N VAL A 59 0.37 7.17 1.62
CA VAL A 59 -0.07 6.34 2.75
C VAL A 59 -0.19 4.87 2.36
N VAL A 60 -0.84 4.57 1.23
CA VAL A 60 -1.01 3.19 0.76
C VAL A 60 0.35 2.55 0.45
N ASP A 61 1.26 3.27 -0.18
CA ASP A 61 2.60 2.79 -0.51
C ASP A 61 3.39 2.49 0.76
N LEU A 62 3.35 3.37 1.78
CA LEU A 62 3.99 3.12 3.07
C LEU A 62 3.40 1.87 3.76
N LEU A 63 2.08 1.72 3.74
CA LEU A 63 1.43 0.54 4.33
C LEU A 63 1.78 -0.75 3.59
N ALA A 64 1.90 -0.71 2.26
CA ALA A 64 2.30 -1.85 1.46
C ALA A 64 3.75 -2.30 1.74
N GLU A 65 4.63 -1.39 2.12
CA GLU A 65 5.99 -1.72 2.55
C GLU A 65 6.03 -2.38 3.94
N CYS A 66 5.13 -1.98 4.85
CA CYS A 66 5.15 -2.43 6.24
C CYS A 66 4.25 -3.65 6.52
N LEU A 67 3.21 -3.87 5.70
CA LEU A 67 2.22 -4.91 5.93
C LEU A 67 2.36 -6.03 4.88
N PRO A 68 2.48 -7.31 5.30
CA PRO A 68 2.43 -8.41 4.36
C PRO A 68 1.03 -8.48 3.72
N VAL A 69 0.98 -8.43 2.39
CA VAL A 69 -0.24 -8.74 1.65
C VAL A 69 -0.40 -10.26 1.68
N THR A 70 -1.26 -10.76 2.57
CA THR A 70 -1.56 -12.18 2.65
C THR A 70 -2.44 -12.58 1.47
N GLU A 71 -1.84 -13.19 0.44
CA GLU A 71 -2.57 -13.83 -0.67
C GLU A 71 -3.27 -15.15 -0.26
N ASP A 72 -3.06 -15.60 0.98
CA ASP A 72 -3.43 -16.94 1.43
C ASP A 72 -4.93 -17.18 1.71
N ASP A 73 -5.75 -16.14 1.81
CA ASP A 73 -7.17 -16.29 2.20
C ASP A 73 -8.16 -16.40 1.01
N LEU A 74 -7.68 -16.32 -0.23
CA LEU A 74 -8.51 -16.51 -1.43
C LEU A 74 -8.26 -17.83 -2.17
N GLY A 75 -7.33 -18.67 -1.68
CA GLY A 75 -6.93 -19.92 -2.34
C GLY A 75 -7.07 -21.21 -1.51
N GLN A 76 -7.32 -21.11 -0.20
CA GLN A 76 -7.23 -22.27 0.71
C GLN A 76 -8.56 -22.97 1.03
N SER A 77 -9.57 -22.82 0.17
CA SER A 77 -10.77 -23.67 0.21
C SER A 77 -10.88 -24.53 -1.04
N MET A 78 -9.94 -25.46 -1.25
CA MET A 78 -10.16 -26.66 -2.06
C MET A 78 -9.42 -27.86 -1.45
N PRO A 79 -10.12 -28.87 -0.91
CA PRO A 79 -9.47 -30.03 -0.30
C PRO A 79 -8.82 -30.95 -1.34
N SER A 80 -7.64 -31.42 -0.95
CA SER A 80 -6.72 -32.31 -1.63
C SER A 80 -7.31 -33.70 -1.91
N THR A 81 -8.19 -33.86 -2.90
CA THR A 81 -8.63 -35.19 -3.39
C THR A 81 -9.05 -35.20 -4.87
N MET A 82 -8.15 -34.88 -5.80
CA MET A 82 -8.24 -35.48 -7.14
C MET A 82 -6.86 -35.65 -7.78
N ARG A 83 -6.20 -36.70 -7.32
CA ARG A 83 -5.23 -37.54 -8.01
C ARG A 83 -5.44 -37.62 -9.53
N LYS A 84 -4.40 -37.34 -10.32
CA LYS A 84 -3.91 -38.36 -11.25
C LYS A 84 -2.42 -38.21 -11.51
N SER A 85 -1.66 -39.14 -10.94
CA SER A 85 -0.28 -39.40 -11.33
C SER A 85 -0.24 -39.74 -12.81
N ARG A 86 0.70 -39.16 -13.53
CA ARG A 86 1.13 -39.68 -14.82
C ARG A 86 2.64 -39.54 -14.95
N SER A 87 3.31 -40.58 -14.49
CA SER A 87 4.65 -40.93 -14.93
C SER A 87 4.88 -42.42 -14.68
N THR A 88 4.91 -43.20 -15.76
CA THR A 88 5.86 -44.30 -15.94
C THR A 88 6.18 -44.48 -17.43
N PRO A 89 7.38 -45.00 -17.77
CA PRO A 89 7.97 -44.95 -19.10
C PRO A 89 7.86 -46.26 -19.89
N SER A 90 8.08 -46.16 -21.21
CA SER A 90 8.71 -47.12 -22.13
C SER A 90 8.35 -48.61 -22.04
N GLU A 91 7.64 -49.12 -23.05
CA GLU A 91 7.64 -50.55 -23.38
C GLU A 91 7.76 -50.77 -24.90
N ARG A 92 9.01 -51.01 -25.33
CA ARG A 92 9.45 -52.10 -26.20
C ARG A 92 8.56 -52.43 -27.43
N ALA A 93 8.87 -51.80 -28.57
CA ALA A 93 8.46 -52.33 -29.88
C ALA A 93 9.48 -53.38 -30.35
N THR A 94 9.01 -54.62 -30.38
CA THR A 94 9.72 -55.81 -30.87
C THR A 94 9.69 -55.89 -32.40
N ARG A 95 10.73 -56.53 -32.92
CA ARG A 95 11.15 -56.85 -34.29
C ARG A 95 10.19 -57.76 -35.10
N ALA A 96 10.34 -57.71 -36.44
CA ALA A 96 9.89 -58.65 -37.51
C ALA A 96 8.39 -58.62 -37.85
N SER A 97 7.93 -58.64 -39.11
CA SER A 97 8.48 -59.13 -40.40
C SER A 97 8.00 -58.28 -41.57
#